data_AF-A0AA44F8N4-F1
#
_entry.id   AF-A0AA44F8N4-F1
#
_cell.length_a   1.000
_cell.length_b   1.000
_cell.length_c   1.000
_cell.angle_alpha   90.00
_cell.angle_beta   90.00
_cell.angle_gamma   90.00
#
_symmetry.space_group_name_H-M   'P 1'
#
loop_
_entity.id
_entity.type
_entity.pdbx_description
1 polymer ?
#
loop_
_entity_poly.entity_id
_entity_poly.type
_entity_poly.pdbx_seq_one_letter_code
_entity_poly.pdbx_strand_id
1 'polypeptide(L)'
;MADNNDALAFFDNIIHTGATTKSVDHVQKVLDGITEQRKIAEKMIKEKQKVFSKFDWATAINGPNGLVYKVKIGHFPITIGKGSSWEVKSIEDVIKVYDMAEKVIKEDIGGIRAAIIKRAEERGKRISENKGKKA
;
A
#
# COMPACT_ATOMS: atom_id res chain seq x y z
N MET A 1 7.46 0.29 22.67
CA MET A 1 7.59 -0.62 21.52
C MET A 1 6.16 -0.99 21.14
N ALA A 2 5.63 -0.51 20.00
CA ALA A 2 4.24 -0.77 19.65
C ALA A 2 4.10 -2.23 19.18
N ASP A 3 3.25 -2.97 19.87
CA ASP A 3 3.20 -4.42 19.90
C ASP A 3 2.70 -5.06 18.59
N ASN A 4 3.35 -6.17 18.22
CA ASN A 4 2.94 -7.09 17.16
C ASN A 4 1.58 -7.80 17.43
N ASN A 5 0.89 -7.45 18.53
CA ASN A 5 -0.39 -8.03 18.90
C ASN A 5 -1.56 -7.51 18.06
N ASP A 6 -1.52 -6.26 17.58
CA ASP A 6 -2.61 -5.70 16.77
C ASP A 6 -2.74 -6.38 15.40
N ALA A 7 -1.60 -6.79 14.82
CA ALA A 7 -1.61 -7.50 13.54
C ALA A 7 -2.22 -8.91 13.68
N LEU A 8 -2.01 -9.59 14.80
CA LEU A 8 -2.53 -10.95 15.03
C LEU A 8 -4.00 -10.94 15.45
N ALA A 9 -4.41 -9.99 16.32
CA ALA A 9 -5.82 -9.78 16.67
C ALA A 9 -6.67 -9.39 15.45
N PHE A 10 -6.08 -8.68 14.49
CA PHE A 10 -6.69 -8.35 13.21
C PHE A 10 -6.97 -9.59 12.33
N PHE A 11 -6.12 -10.62 12.35
CA PHE A 11 -6.35 -11.84 11.56
C PHE A 11 -7.35 -12.81 12.22
N ASP A 12 -7.38 -12.86 13.55
CA ASP A 12 -8.29 -13.75 14.28
C ASP A 12 -9.76 -13.31 14.15
N ASN A 13 -9.99 -12.00 14.06
CA ASN A 13 -11.33 -11.41 13.93
C ASN A 13 -11.92 -11.52 12.50
N ILE A 14 -11.11 -11.90 11.49
CA ILE A 14 -11.58 -12.12 10.11
C ILE A 14 -12.17 -13.52 9.94
N ILE A 15 -11.72 -14.50 10.74
CA ILE A 15 -11.98 -15.93 10.47
C ILE A 15 -13.12 -16.47 11.35
N HIS A 16 -13.36 -15.95 12.56
CA HIS A 16 -14.19 -16.64 13.55
C HIS A 16 -15.54 -16.01 13.93
N THR A 17 -15.86 -14.80 13.47
CA THR A 17 -17.08 -14.13 13.93
C THR A 17 -17.96 -13.73 12.73
N GLY A 18 -18.97 -14.56 12.45
CA GLY A 18 -20.17 -14.20 11.70
C GLY A 18 -21.04 -13.17 12.46
N ALA A 19 -20.41 -12.14 13.03
CA ALA A 19 -21.03 -11.04 13.74
C ALA A 19 -20.58 -9.75 13.07
N THR A 20 -21.56 -8.96 12.65
CA THR A 20 -21.46 -7.66 11.97
C THR A 20 -20.69 -6.63 12.80
N THR A 21 -19.37 -6.75 12.86
CA THR A 21 -18.45 -5.63 13.04
C THR A 21 -18.20 -5.08 11.63
N LYS A 22 -18.26 -3.75 11.42
CA LYS A 22 -18.05 -3.13 10.10
C LYS A 22 -16.81 -3.75 9.45
N SER A 23 -17.01 -4.65 8.48
CA SER A 23 -15.91 -5.30 7.78
C SER A 23 -15.03 -4.18 7.25
N VAL A 24 -13.80 -4.09 7.73
CA VAL A 24 -12.87 -3.08 7.26
C VAL A 24 -12.71 -3.33 5.76
N ASP A 25 -13.25 -2.43 4.93
CA ASP A 25 -13.08 -2.55 3.50
C ASP A 25 -11.64 -2.22 3.16
N HIS A 26 -10.82 -3.25 2.99
CA HIS A 26 -9.41 -3.11 2.68
C HIS A 26 -9.16 -2.37 1.38
N VAL A 27 -10.11 -2.45 0.43
CA VAL A 27 -10.04 -1.70 -0.81
C VAL A 27 -10.25 -0.21 -0.52
N GLN A 28 -11.24 0.13 0.32
CA GLN A 28 -11.46 1.52 0.74
C GLN A 28 -10.26 2.10 1.47
N LYS A 29 -9.62 1.35 2.38
CA LYS A 29 -8.39 1.80 3.06
C LYS A 29 -7.26 2.14 2.10
N VAL A 30 -7.13 1.38 1.01
CA VAL A 30 -6.14 1.67 -0.02
C VAL A 30 -6.51 2.94 -0.78
N LEU A 31 -7.77 3.09 -1.19
CA LEU A 31 -8.26 4.29 -1.88
C LEU A 31 -8.06 5.56 -1.03
N ASP A 32 -8.34 5.47 0.27
CA ASP A 32 -8.11 6.56 1.22
C ASP A 32 -6.61 6.90 1.31
N GLY A 33 -5.75 5.88 1.38
CA GLY A 33 -4.29 6.06 1.39
C GLY A 33 -3.76 6.68 0.08
N ILE A 34 -4.29 6.29 -1.08
CA ILE A 34 -3.95 6.94 -2.37
C ILE A 34 -4.34 8.42 -2.33
N THR A 35 -5.53 8.73 -1.84
CA THR A 35 -6.02 10.10 -1.72
C THR A 35 -5.12 10.95 -0.81
N GLU A 36 -4.69 10.40 0.32
CA GLU A 36 -3.78 11.07 1.24
C GLU A 36 -2.40 11.31 0.60
N GLN A 37 -1.83 10.29 -0.04
CA GLN A 37 -0.51 10.39 -0.69
C GLN A 37 -0.53 11.35 -1.88
N ARG A 38 -1.64 11.43 -2.60
CA ARG A 38 -1.87 12.46 -3.62
C ARG A 38 -1.83 13.87 -3.02
N LYS A 39 -2.56 14.11 -1.91
CA LYS A 39 -2.55 15.42 -1.23
C LYS A 39 -1.15 15.79 -0.75
N ILE A 40 -0.37 14.82 -0.27
CA ILE A 40 1.04 15.04 0.11
C ILE A 40 1.86 15.47 -1.10
N ALA A 41 1.76 14.77 -2.23
CA ALA A 41 2.46 15.13 -3.45
C ALA A 41 2.05 16.53 -3.98
N GLU A 42 0.76 16.86 -3.97
CA GLU A 42 0.25 18.20 -4.33
C GLU A 42 0.83 19.29 -3.41
N LYS A 43 0.86 19.04 -2.09
CA LYS A 43 1.49 19.94 -1.12
C LYS A 43 2.98 20.12 -1.39
N MET A 44 3.70 19.06 -1.74
CA MET A 44 5.12 19.14 -2.07
C MET A 44 5.39 20.01 -3.31
N ILE A 45 4.56 19.92 -4.34
CA ILE A 45 4.63 20.83 -5.51
C ILE A 45 4.48 22.28 -5.05
N LYS A 46 3.44 22.57 -4.26
CA LYS A 46 3.16 23.92 -3.74
C LYS A 46 4.31 24.47 -2.89
N GLU A 47 4.91 23.63 -2.06
CA GLU A 47 6.00 24.00 -1.14
C GLU A 47 7.40 23.84 -1.75
N LYS A 48 7.50 23.41 -3.02
CA LYS A 48 8.76 23.11 -3.72
C LYS A 48 9.65 22.11 -2.97
N GLN A 49 9.04 21.21 -2.21
CA GLN A 49 9.75 20.14 -1.52
C GLN A 49 10.15 19.05 -2.52
N LYS A 50 11.35 18.48 -2.35
CA LYS A 50 11.89 17.47 -3.27
C LYS A 50 12.01 16.07 -2.65
N VAL A 51 11.81 15.95 -1.34
CA VAL A 51 12.05 14.72 -0.58
C VAL A 51 10.79 14.35 0.17
N PHE A 52 10.33 13.12 -0.04
CA PHE A 52 9.20 12.54 0.67
C PHE A 52 9.60 12.08 2.08
N SER A 53 8.63 12.01 2.99
CA SER A 53 8.81 11.43 4.32
C SER A 53 8.98 9.91 4.24
N LYS A 54 9.58 9.32 5.28
CA LYS A 54 9.86 7.88 5.36
C LYS A 54 8.62 6.98 5.18
N PHE A 55 7.44 7.48 5.52
CA PHE A 55 6.18 6.72 5.46
C PHE A 55 5.37 6.96 4.19
N ASP A 56 5.85 7.86 3.32
CA ASP A 56 5.18 8.12 2.06
C ASP A 56 5.41 6.98 1.07
N TRP A 57 4.48 6.83 0.15
CA TRP A 57 4.49 5.80 -0.87
C TRP A 57 5.39 6.14 -2.05
N ALA A 58 6.06 7.30 -2.00
CA ALA A 58 7.11 7.68 -2.92
C ALA A 58 8.41 7.95 -2.16
N THR A 59 9.55 7.65 -2.78
CA THR A 59 10.88 7.92 -2.22
C THR A 59 11.73 8.59 -3.27
N ALA A 60 12.41 9.67 -2.87
CA ALA A 60 13.38 10.35 -3.71
C ALA A 60 14.70 9.57 -3.72
N ILE A 61 15.21 9.26 -4.92
CA ILE A 61 16.44 8.52 -5.15
C ILE A 61 17.35 9.38 -6.04
N ASN A 62 18.59 9.58 -5.61
CA ASN A 62 19.60 10.23 -6.44
C ASN A 62 20.24 9.18 -7.34
N GLY A 63 19.90 9.21 -8.63
CA GLY A 63 20.51 8.39 -9.67
C GLY A 63 21.65 9.11 -10.39
N PRO A 64 22.40 8.40 -11.26
CA PRO A 64 23.48 8.99 -12.05
C PRO A 64 22.99 10.10 -13.01
N ASN A 65 21.70 10.10 -13.37
CA ASN A 65 21.08 11.07 -14.26
C ASN A 65 20.21 12.11 -13.51
N GLY A 66 20.40 12.26 -12.20
CA GLY A 66 19.66 13.19 -11.36
C GLY A 66 18.62 12.53 -10.44
N LEU A 67 17.77 13.36 -9.85
CA LEU A 67 16.74 12.94 -8.91
C LEU A 67 15.61 12.20 -9.64
N VAL A 68 15.29 11.00 -9.15
CA VAL A 68 14.13 10.22 -9.57
C VAL A 68 13.30 9.84 -8.35
N TYR A 69 12.02 9.56 -8.57
CA TYR A 69 11.09 9.14 -7.53
C TYR A 69 10.67 7.71 -7.76
N LYS A 70 10.86 6.86 -6.76
CA LYS A 70 10.34 5.49 -6.76
C LYS A 70 9.02 5.46 -6.01
N VAL A 71 7.94 5.14 -6.71
CA VAL A 71 6.58 5.06 -6.18
C VAL A 71 6.20 3.60 -5.93
N LYS A 72 5.55 3.31 -4.80
CA LYS A 72 5.07 2.00 -4.37
C LYS A 72 3.74 2.15 -3.64
N ILE A 73 2.66 1.62 -4.22
CA ILE A 73 1.30 1.77 -3.67
C ILE A 73 1.10 0.84 -2.46
N GLY A 74 1.43 1.35 -1.28
CA GLY A 74 1.19 0.72 0.01
C GLY A 74 1.95 -0.59 0.26
N HIS A 75 1.56 -1.26 1.35
CA HIS A 75 2.05 -2.59 1.72
C HIS A 75 1.23 -3.74 1.11
N PHE A 76 0.12 -3.41 0.45
CA PHE A 76 -0.77 -4.37 -0.19
C PHE A 76 -0.27 -4.71 -1.61
N PRO A 77 -0.55 -5.93 -2.12
CA PRO A 77 -0.04 -6.38 -3.42
C PRO A 77 -0.87 -5.79 -4.55
N ILE A 78 -0.84 -4.48 -4.72
CA ILE A 78 -1.52 -3.85 -5.83
C ILE A 78 -0.52 -3.77 -6.96
N THR A 79 -0.77 -4.61 -7.97
CA THR A 79 0.01 -4.62 -9.21
C THR A 79 -0.72 -3.71 -10.19
N ILE A 80 -0.05 -2.66 -10.65
CA ILE A 80 -0.59 -1.76 -11.68
C ILE A 80 0.22 -2.02 -12.95
N GLY A 81 -0.43 -2.59 -13.97
CA GLY A 81 0.27 -3.08 -15.16
C GLY A 81 1.20 -4.26 -14.84
N LYS A 82 2.51 -4.12 -15.08
CA LYS A 82 3.52 -5.20 -14.94
C LYS A 82 4.34 -5.18 -13.65
N GLY A 83 4.07 -4.26 -12.72
CA GLY A 83 4.92 -4.07 -11.55
C GLY A 83 4.19 -3.60 -10.30
N SER A 84 4.92 -3.60 -9.18
CA SER A 84 4.49 -3.07 -7.88
C SER A 84 5.27 -1.82 -7.48
N SER A 85 6.14 -1.31 -8.35
CA SER A 85 6.88 -0.06 -8.15
C SER A 85 7.19 0.59 -9.49
N TRP A 86 7.21 1.93 -9.52
CA TRP A 86 7.44 2.73 -10.72
C TRP A 86 8.50 3.79 -10.42
N GLU A 87 9.39 4.02 -11.38
CA GLU A 87 10.36 5.12 -11.31
C GLU A 87 9.90 6.25 -12.21
N VAL A 88 9.76 7.45 -11.64
CA VAL A 88 9.29 8.66 -12.33
C VAL A 88 10.23 9.82 -12.07
N LYS A 89 10.20 10.83 -12.95
CA LYS A 89 11.19 11.94 -12.93
C LYS A 89 10.68 13.21 -12.23
N SER A 90 9.40 13.28 -11.92
CA SER A 90 8.76 14.47 -11.36
C SER A 90 7.69 14.08 -10.33
N ILE A 91 7.34 15.02 -9.44
CA ILE A 91 6.27 14.81 -8.44
C ILE A 91 4.91 14.80 -9.14
N GLU A 92 4.77 15.53 -10.25
CA GLU A 92 3.61 15.51 -11.13
C GLU A 92 3.38 14.09 -11.70
N ASP A 93 4.45 13.39 -12.09
CA ASP A 93 4.34 12.01 -12.54
C ASP A 93 4.07 11.04 -11.37
N VAL A 94 4.48 11.36 -10.14
CA VAL A 94 4.06 10.61 -8.94
C VAL A 94 2.54 10.68 -8.78
N ILE A 95 1.95 11.88 -8.93
CA ILE A 95 0.49 12.07 -8.87
C ILE A 95 -0.20 11.23 -9.95
N LYS A 96 0.32 11.20 -11.18
CA LYS A 96 -0.24 10.35 -12.25
C LYS A 96 -0.23 8.87 -11.89
N VAL A 97 0.81 8.38 -11.21
CA VAL A 97 0.84 6.98 -10.72
C VAL A 97 -0.25 6.75 -9.69
N TYR A 98 -0.50 7.70 -8.79
CA TYR A 98 -1.61 7.62 -7.83
C TYR A 98 -2.97 7.63 -8.51
N ASP A 99 -3.19 8.49 -9.51
CA ASP A 99 -4.43 8.52 -10.29
C ASP A 99 -4.67 7.21 -11.07
N MET A 100 -3.63 6.67 -11.68
CA MET A 100 -3.70 5.36 -12.36
C MET A 100 -4.01 4.23 -11.39
N ALA A 101 -3.41 4.26 -10.20
CA ALA A 101 -3.69 3.29 -9.14
C ALA A 101 -5.15 3.31 -8.72
N GLU A 102 -5.68 4.51 -8.45
CA GLU A 102 -7.06 4.71 -8.06
C GLU A 102 -8.02 4.19 -9.13
N LYS A 103 -7.75 4.50 -10.40
CA LYS A 103 -8.55 4.02 -11.53
C LYS A 103 -8.59 2.50 -11.61
N VAL A 104 -7.42 1.83 -11.57
CA VAL A 104 -7.35 0.37 -11.64
C VAL A 104 -8.11 -0.28 -10.48
N ILE A 105 -7.99 0.27 -9.27
CA ILE A 105 -8.70 -0.27 -8.11
C ILE A 105 -10.21 -0.13 -8.26
N LYS A 106 -10.70 1.01 -8.78
CA LYS A 106 -12.12 1.23 -9.00
C LYS A 106 -12.69 0.39 -10.14
N GLU A 107 -11.90 0.09 -11.16
CA GLU A 107 -12.31 -0.77 -12.28
C GLU A 107 -12.43 -2.25 -11.89
N ASP A 108 -11.64 -2.73 -10.93
CA ASP A 108 -11.67 -4.12 -10.45
C ASP A 108 -11.63 -4.23 -8.92
N ILE A 109 -12.64 -3.66 -8.26
CA ILE A 109 -12.77 -3.71 -6.80
C ILE A 109 -12.79 -5.17 -6.30
N GLY A 110 -13.50 -6.05 -7.02
CA GLY A 110 -13.65 -7.46 -6.65
C GLY A 110 -12.34 -8.23 -6.70
N GLY A 111 -11.59 -8.12 -7.82
CA GLY A 111 -10.30 -8.78 -7.98
C GLY A 111 -9.23 -8.24 -7.03
N ILE A 112 -9.21 -6.92 -6.79
CA ILE A 112 -8.30 -6.32 -5.81
C ILE A 112 -8.62 -6.79 -4.39
N ARG A 113 -9.89 -6.87 -4.02
CA ARG A 113 -10.29 -7.43 -2.72
C ARG A 113 -9.80 -8.87 -2.55
N ALA A 114 -10.01 -9.72 -3.56
CA ALA A 114 -9.54 -11.10 -3.54
C ALA A 114 -8.01 -11.20 -3.43
N ALA A 115 -7.26 -10.36 -4.16
CA ALA A 115 -5.80 -10.34 -4.12
C ALA A 115 -5.26 -9.91 -2.74
N ILE A 116 -5.92 -8.95 -2.08
CA ILE A 116 -5.57 -8.51 -0.72
C ILE A 116 -5.78 -9.66 0.28
N ILE A 117 -6.95 -10.33 0.22
CA ILE A 117 -7.27 -11.46 1.10
C ILE A 117 -6.26 -12.59 0.91
N LYS A 118 -5.99 -13.00 -0.34
CA LYS A 118 -5.04 -14.08 -0.64
C LYS A 118 -3.65 -13.81 -0.05
N ARG A 119 -3.14 -12.59 -0.15
CA ARG A 119 -1.81 -12.27 0.42
C ARG A 119 -1.83 -12.18 1.94
N ALA A 120 -2.92 -11.72 2.54
CA ALA A 120 -3.12 -11.79 3.98
C ALA A 120 -3.04 -13.24 4.48
N GLU A 121 -3.72 -14.16 3.80
CA GLU A 121 -3.68 -15.60 4.09
C GLU A 121 -2.27 -16.18 3.89
N GLU A 122 -1.61 -15.90 2.76
CA GLU A 122 -0.23 -16.36 2.50
C GLU A 122 0.77 -15.83 3.53
N ARG A 123 0.56 -14.61 4.04
CA ARG A 123 1.39 -14.04 5.10
C ARG A 123 1.10 -14.73 6.43
N GLY A 124 -0.17 -14.95 6.76
CA GLY A 124 -0.58 -15.70 7.95
C GLY A 124 0.04 -17.11 7.98
N LYS A 125 -0.03 -17.82 6.85
CA LYS A 125 0.57 -19.16 6.67
C LYS A 125 2.09 -19.13 6.87
N ARG A 126 2.79 -18.17 6.28
CA ARG A 126 4.25 -18.00 6.48
C ARG A 126 4.61 -17.72 7.94
N ILE A 127 3.80 -16.95 8.66
CA ILE A 127 4.01 -16.66 10.07
C ILE A 127 3.80 -17.92 10.92
N SER A 128 2.75 -18.70 10.66
CA SER A 128 2.50 -19.96 11.39
C SER A 128 3.59 -20.99 11.14
N GLU A 129 4.07 -21.14 9.90
CA GLU A 129 5.16 -22.06 9.55
C GLU A 129 6.49 -21.67 10.23
N ASN A 130 6.78 -20.37 10.37
CA ASN A 130 7.98 -19.89 11.03
C ASN A 130 7.91 -19.97 12.56
N LYS A 131 6.71 -19.95 13.17
CA LYS A 131 6.55 -20.21 14.61
C LYS A 131 6.85 -21.67 14.96
N GLY A 132 6.59 -22.61 14.06
CA GLY A 132 6.88 -24.04 14.26
C GLY A 132 8.37 -24.44 14.13
N LYS A 133 9.23 -23.55 13.62
CA LYS A 133 10.68 -23.80 13.46
C LYS A 133 11.56 -23.17 14.56
N LYS A 134 10.95 -22.56 15.58
CA LYS A 134 11.65 -21.98 16.75
C LYS A 134 11.52 -22.84 18.02
N ALA A 135 11.24 -24.13 17.87
CA ALA A 135 11.28 -25.12 18.96
C ALA A 135 12.58 -25.91 18.91
#